data_AF-A0A1F8M6J7-F1
#
_entry.id   AF-A0A1F8M6J7-F1
#
_cell.length_a   1.000
_cell.length_b   1.000
_cell.length_c   1.000
_cell.angle_alpha   90.00
_cell.angle_beta   90.00
_cell.angle_gamma   90.00
#
_symmetry.space_group_name_H-M   'P 1'
#
loop_
_entity.id
_entity.type
_entity.pdbx_description
1 polymer ?
#
loop_
_entity_poly.entity_id
_entity_poly.type
_entity_poly.pdbx_seq_one_letter_code
_entity_poly.pdbx_strand_id
1 'polypeptide(L)'
;MWGVIMETGYQVGSATLVSLADGTTCLYYSTGGGMLGSGEFSPVAEASKSLVAQAEDHLQHVSLSNEFPLPEVGQIRFILLTYTGLFTGEAPEKILAAGGHIFSPLFLKAHEILGQLRLLAEKKYKVHV
;
A
#
# COMPACT_ATOMS: atom_id res chain seq x y z
N MET A 1 -14.86 3.93 -3.70
CA MET A 1 -13.82 4.06 -2.64
C MET A 1 -12.89 5.21 -3.00
N TRP A 2 -12.11 5.79 -2.07
CA TRP A 2 -11.22 6.92 -2.39
C TRP A 2 -9.73 6.67 -2.12
N GLY A 3 -9.38 5.57 -1.43
CA GLY A 3 -7.99 5.18 -1.28
C GLY A 3 -7.79 3.83 -0.59
N VAL A 4 -6.54 3.40 -0.56
CA VAL A 4 -6.07 2.17 0.08
C VAL A 4 -4.78 2.51 0.84
N ILE A 5 -4.68 2.01 2.06
CA ILE A 5 -3.42 1.96 2.81
C ILE A 5 -2.99 0.51 2.91
N MET A 6 -1.72 0.24 2.67
CA MET A 6 -1.08 -1.03 3.01
C MET A 6 -0.01 -0.77 4.05
N GLU A 7 -0.13 -1.41 5.21
CA GLU A 7 0.89 -1.39 6.26
C GLU A 7 1.63 -2.72 6.31
N THR A 8 2.93 -2.67 6.55
CA THR A 8 3.81 -3.83 6.67
C THR A 8 4.58 -3.75 7.97
N GLY A 9 4.45 -4.76 8.83
CA GLY A 9 5.21 -4.86 10.07
C GLY A 9 6.57 -5.52 9.86
N TYR A 10 7.65 -4.87 10.27
CA TYR A 10 9.01 -5.39 10.22
C TYR A 10 9.57 -5.64 11.62
N GLN A 11 10.71 -6.34 11.70
CA GLN A 11 11.45 -6.53 12.95
C GLN A 11 11.81 -5.20 13.62
N VAL A 12 12.08 -4.17 12.82
CA VAL A 12 12.34 -2.80 13.28
C VAL A 12 11.39 -1.86 12.55
N GLY A 13 10.30 -1.48 13.23
CA GLY A 13 9.31 -0.53 12.73
C GLY A 13 8.34 -1.11 11.71
N SER A 14 7.72 -0.22 10.94
CA SER A 14 6.73 -0.55 9.92
C SER A 14 6.90 0.36 8.68
N ALA A 15 6.36 -0.09 7.55
CA ALA A 15 6.12 0.76 6.39
C ALA A 15 4.63 0.97 6.16
N THR A 16 4.27 2.14 5.67
CA THR A 16 2.90 2.52 5.32
C THR A 16 2.89 3.07 3.90
N LEU A 17 2.30 2.32 2.97
CA LEU A 17 2.02 2.77 1.61
C LEU A 17 0.60 3.34 1.57
N VAL A 18 0.46 4.58 1.08
CA VAL A 18 -0.80 5.27 0.87
C VAL A 18 -1.01 5.41 -0.64
N SER A 19 -2.19 5.03 -1.13
CA SER A 19 -2.58 5.11 -2.54
C SER A 19 -3.99 5.67 -2.66
N LEU A 20 -4.16 6.81 -3.32
CA LEU A 20 -5.44 7.50 -3.47
C LEU A 20 -5.99 7.38 -4.88
N ALA A 21 -7.31 7.53 -5.02
CA ALA A 21 -8.03 7.37 -6.30
C ALA A 21 -7.60 8.36 -7.38
N ASP A 22 -6.96 9.48 -7.02
CA ASP A 22 -6.40 10.46 -7.96
C ASP A 22 -4.97 10.09 -8.44
N GLY A 23 -4.38 9.02 -7.89
CA GLY A 23 -3.01 8.57 -8.15
C GLY A 23 -1.98 9.12 -7.16
N THR A 24 -2.38 9.97 -6.22
CA THR A 24 -1.50 10.42 -5.13
C THR A 24 -0.99 9.22 -4.36
N THR A 25 0.33 9.15 -4.21
CA THR A 25 1.01 8.01 -3.61
C THR A 25 2.11 8.48 -2.68
N CYS A 26 2.11 7.95 -1.47
CA CYS A 26 3.13 8.21 -0.45
C CYS A 26 3.58 6.90 0.20
N LEU A 27 4.85 6.82 0.56
CA LEU A 27 5.42 5.73 1.34
C LEU A 27 6.11 6.31 2.57
N TYR A 28 5.77 5.82 3.75
CA TYR A 28 6.34 6.23 5.02
C TYR A 28 6.99 5.05 5.71
N TYR A 29 8.07 5.30 6.45
CA TYR A 29 8.67 4.34 7.35
C TYR A 29 8.59 4.89 8.78
N SER A 30 8.20 4.05 9.74
CA SER A 30 8.12 4.49 11.14
C SER A 30 9.49 4.83 11.74
N THR A 31 10.56 4.31 11.13
CA THR A 31 11.96 4.62 11.46
C THR A 31 12.44 5.95 10.84
N GLY A 32 11.56 6.67 10.15
CA GLY A 32 11.87 7.91 9.44
C GLY A 32 12.22 7.69 7.96
N GLY A 33 12.13 8.76 7.18
CA GLY A 33 12.25 8.74 5.73
C GLY A 33 10.95 8.37 5.02
N GLY A 34 11.02 8.16 3.71
CA GLY A 34 9.87 7.86 2.88
C GLY A 34 9.97 8.47 1.49
N MET A 35 8.88 8.36 0.73
CA MET A 35 8.73 9.03 -0.55
C MET A 35 7.37 9.70 -0.63
N LEU A 36 7.38 11.02 -0.82
CA LEU A 36 6.18 11.86 -0.90
C LEU A 36 5.98 12.37 -2.33
N GLY A 37 4.72 12.53 -2.74
CA GLY A 37 4.39 13.21 -4.00
C GLY A 37 4.77 12.42 -5.24
N SER A 38 4.87 11.09 -5.16
CA SER A 38 5.25 10.27 -6.31
C SER A 38 4.17 10.15 -7.38
N GLY A 39 2.97 10.70 -7.14
CA GLY A 39 1.87 10.73 -8.10
C GLY A 39 2.16 11.56 -9.37
N GLU A 40 3.16 12.44 -9.36
CA GLU A 40 3.59 13.15 -10.58
C GLU A 40 4.29 12.22 -11.57
N PHE A 41 4.81 11.08 -11.11
CA PHE A 41 5.38 10.07 -11.96
C PHE A 41 4.29 9.10 -12.44
N SER A 42 3.90 9.21 -13.72
CA SER A 42 2.74 8.51 -14.28
C SER A 42 2.69 7.01 -13.98
N PRO A 43 3.80 6.22 -14.04
CA PRO A 43 3.75 4.81 -13.68
C PRO A 43 3.31 4.53 -12.24
N VAL A 44 3.68 5.40 -11.29
CA VAL A 44 3.24 5.28 -9.89
C VAL A 44 1.76 5.65 -9.76
N ALA A 45 1.33 6.74 -10.40
CA ALA A 45 -0.06 7.18 -10.35
C ALA A 45 -1.03 6.14 -10.92
N GLU A 46 -0.70 5.54 -12.06
CA GLU A 46 -1.54 4.53 -12.70
C GLU A 46 -1.58 3.23 -11.88
N ALA A 47 -0.45 2.80 -11.31
CA ALA A 47 -0.42 1.64 -10.40
C ALA A 47 -1.26 1.89 -9.13
N SER A 48 -1.19 3.10 -8.57
CA SER A 48 -1.99 3.53 -7.42
C SER A 48 -3.50 3.51 -7.71
N LYS A 49 -3.93 4.10 -8.83
CA LYS A 49 -5.33 4.02 -9.28
C LYS A 49 -5.78 2.59 -9.50
N SER A 50 -4.93 1.75 -10.09
CA SER A 50 -5.22 0.33 -10.30
C SER A 50 -5.39 -0.43 -8.98
N LEU A 51 -4.59 -0.13 -7.95
CA LEU A 51 -4.75 -0.70 -6.61
C LEU A 51 -6.08 -0.29 -5.99
N VAL A 52 -6.44 1.00 -6.07
CA VAL A 52 -7.72 1.49 -5.52
C VAL A 52 -8.90 0.85 -6.26
N ALA A 53 -8.86 0.74 -7.59
CA ALA A 53 -9.91 0.03 -8.33
C ALA A 53 -10.02 -1.45 -7.90
N GLN A 54 -8.88 -2.16 -7.77
CA GLN A 54 -8.87 -3.57 -7.38
C GLN A 54 -9.43 -3.80 -5.98
N ALA A 55 -9.22 -2.88 -5.04
CA ALA A 55 -9.68 -3.03 -3.67
C ALA A 55 -11.21 -3.01 -3.50
N GLU A 56 -11.96 -2.49 -4.48
CA GLU A 56 -13.43 -2.52 -4.42
C GLU A 56 -13.96 -3.96 -4.44
N ASP A 57 -13.29 -4.86 -5.16
CA ASP A 57 -13.65 -6.30 -5.24
C ASP A 57 -13.50 -7.03 -3.89
N HIS A 58 -12.73 -6.46 -2.97
CA HIS A 58 -12.41 -7.07 -1.68
C HIS A 58 -13.20 -6.52 -0.50
N LEU A 59 -14.13 -5.56 -0.73
CA LEU A 59 -14.91 -4.93 0.35
C LEU A 59 -15.71 -5.92 1.21
N GLN A 60 -16.17 -7.03 0.62
CA GLN A 60 -16.90 -8.08 1.35
C GLN A 60 -16.03 -8.93 2.28
N HIS A 61 -14.70 -8.82 2.18
CA HIS A 61 -13.73 -9.63 2.93
C HIS A 61 -13.03 -8.86 4.04
N VAL A 62 -13.39 -7.58 4.22
CA VAL A 62 -12.85 -6.69 5.25
C VAL A 62 -13.92 -6.32 6.27
N SER A 63 -13.50 -5.87 7.44
CA SER A 63 -14.41 -5.47 8.52
C SER A 63 -14.26 -3.99 8.84
N LEU A 64 -15.36 -3.31 9.18
CA LEU A 64 -15.32 -1.93 9.63
C LEU A 64 -14.43 -1.83 10.89
N SER A 65 -13.47 -0.90 10.89
CA SER A 65 -12.59 -0.66 12.04
C SER A 65 -12.50 0.83 12.36
N ASN A 66 -12.44 1.12 13.66
CA ASN A 66 -12.14 2.44 14.20
C ASN A 66 -10.80 2.46 14.96
N GLU A 67 -10.08 1.34 14.96
CA GLU A 67 -8.80 1.16 15.63
C GLU A 67 -7.73 0.71 14.64
N PHE A 68 -6.54 1.30 14.75
CA PHE A 68 -5.42 1.07 13.82
C PHE A 68 -4.10 0.90 14.59
N PRO A 69 -3.94 -0.19 15.36
CA PRO A 69 -2.66 -0.48 16.02
C PRO A 69 -1.58 -0.79 14.97
N LEU A 70 -0.29 -0.70 15.27
CA LEU A 70 0.73 -1.08 14.27
C LEU A 70 0.60 -2.56 13.87
N PRO A 71 0.88 -2.92 12.60
CA PRO A 71 0.87 -4.33 12.18
C PRO A 71 1.95 -5.11 12.93
N GLU A 72 1.64 -6.36 13.27
CA GLU A 72 2.64 -7.27 13.82
C GLU A 72 3.73 -7.60 12.79
N VAL A 73 4.87 -8.09 13.27
CA VAL A 73 6.00 -8.45 12.41
C VAL A 73 5.60 -9.54 11.41
N GLY A 74 5.81 -9.29 10.11
CA GLY A 74 5.46 -10.19 9.03
C GLY A 74 3.96 -10.21 8.69
N GLN A 75 3.17 -9.30 9.26
CA GLN A 75 1.77 -9.08 8.87
C GLN A 75 1.67 -7.92 7.88
N ILE A 76 0.71 -8.07 6.97
CA ILE A 76 0.22 -7.00 6.12
C ILE A 76 -1.18 -6.64 6.57
N ARG A 77 -1.43 -5.35 6.76
CA ARG A 77 -2.77 -4.80 6.91
C ARG A 77 -3.14 -3.98 5.69
N PHE A 78 -4.34 -4.21 5.17
CA PHE A 78 -5.01 -3.30 4.25
C PHE A 78 -6.04 -2.47 5.00
N ILE A 79 -6.09 -1.17 4.72
CA ILE A 79 -7.14 -0.26 5.17
C ILE A 79 -7.78 0.34 3.93
N LEU A 80 -9.04 0.00 3.69
CA LEU A 80 -9.83 0.48 2.57
C LEU A 80 -10.56 1.76 2.99
N LEU A 81 -10.22 2.85 2.31
CA LEU A 81 -10.70 4.19 2.63
C LEU A 81 -11.96 4.47 1.82
N THR A 82 -13.13 4.26 2.43
CA THR A 82 -14.44 4.43 1.77
C THR A 82 -15.15 5.69 2.28
N TYR A 83 -16.26 6.06 1.63
CA TYR A 83 -17.11 7.17 2.10
C TYR A 83 -18.02 6.79 3.27
N THR A 84 -18.16 5.50 3.56
CA THR A 84 -19.04 4.97 4.62
C THR A 84 -18.28 4.49 5.85
N GLY A 85 -16.95 4.53 5.82
CA GLY A 85 -16.09 4.08 6.91
C GLY A 85 -14.75 3.53 6.43
N LEU A 86 -13.92 3.13 7.39
CA LEU A 86 -12.62 2.51 7.13
C LEU A 86 -12.74 1.02 7.39
N PHE A 87 -12.36 0.21 6.41
CA PHE A 87 -12.47 -1.23 6.51
C PHE A 87 -11.08 -1.86 6.49
N THR A 88 -10.83 -2.82 7.37
CA THR A 88 -9.52 -3.45 7.51
C THR A 88 -9.57 -4.94 7.22
N GLY A 89 -8.46 -5.44 6.67
CA GLY A 89 -8.20 -6.85 6.50
C GLY A 89 -6.72 -7.11 6.69
N GLU A 90 -6.39 -8.24 7.32
CA GLU A 90 -5.02 -8.60 7.64
C GLU A 90 -4.71 -10.01 7.16
N ALA A 91 -3.46 -10.23 6.77
CA ALA A 91 -2.93 -11.55 6.47
C ALA A 91 -1.40 -11.57 6.57
N PRO A 92 -0.81 -12.74 6.85
CA PRO A 92 0.63 -12.89 6.86
C PRO A 92 1.23 -12.60 5.48
N GLU A 93 2.30 -11.80 5.45
CA GLU A 93 3.01 -11.40 4.22
C GLU A 93 3.39 -12.63 3.38
N LYS A 94 3.92 -13.68 4.01
CA LYS A 94 4.33 -14.92 3.34
C LYS A 94 3.18 -15.61 2.61
N ILE A 95 1.96 -15.55 3.17
CA ILE A 95 0.78 -16.16 2.58
C ILE A 95 0.29 -15.32 1.40
N LEU A 96 0.33 -13.99 1.53
CA LEU A 96 -0.02 -13.09 0.44
C LEU A 96 0.94 -13.22 -0.74
N ALA A 97 2.24 -13.28 -0.47
CA ALA A 97 3.29 -13.46 -1.46
C ALA A 97 3.21 -14.81 -2.21
N ALA A 98 2.64 -15.84 -1.58
CA ALA A 98 2.42 -17.13 -2.23
C ALA A 98 1.26 -17.11 -3.26
N GLY A 99 0.41 -16.08 -3.25
CA GLY A 99 -0.60 -15.84 -4.29
C GLY A 99 -1.95 -16.55 -4.10
N GLY A 100 -2.11 -17.40 -3.08
CA GLY A 100 -3.33 -18.20 -2.86
C GLY A 100 -4.38 -17.57 -1.95
N HIS A 101 -4.13 -16.37 -1.40
CA HIS A 101 -5.02 -15.71 -0.45
C HIS A 101 -5.93 -14.70 -1.12
N ILE A 102 -7.10 -14.43 -0.53
CA ILE A 102 -8.07 -13.49 -1.08
C ILE A 102 -7.49 -12.07 -1.24
N PHE A 103 -6.55 -11.67 -0.39
CA PHE A 103 -5.86 -10.37 -0.50
C PHE A 103 -4.55 -10.41 -1.30
N SER A 104 -4.13 -11.55 -1.83
CA SER A 104 -2.94 -11.65 -2.67
C SER A 104 -2.97 -10.68 -3.87
N PRO A 105 -4.11 -10.47 -4.57
CA PRO A 105 -4.17 -9.47 -5.64
C PRO A 105 -3.83 -8.06 -5.19
N LEU A 106 -4.32 -7.63 -4.01
CA LEU A 106 -4.00 -6.31 -3.45
C LEU A 106 -2.54 -6.18 -3.07
N PHE A 107 -1.98 -7.23 -2.47
CA PHE A 107 -0.56 -7.28 -2.13
C PHE A 107 0.33 -7.11 -3.36
N LEU A 108 0.05 -7.86 -4.43
CA LEU A 108 0.82 -7.78 -5.67
C LEU A 108 0.72 -6.39 -6.31
N LYS A 109 -0.46 -5.79 -6.33
CA LYS A 109 -0.68 -4.43 -6.84
C LYS A 109 0.04 -3.36 -6.01
N ALA A 110 0.02 -3.48 -4.68
CA ALA A 110 0.80 -2.60 -3.82
C ALA A 110 2.31 -2.75 -4.04
N HIS A 111 2.80 -3.99 -4.25
CA HIS A 111 4.20 -4.24 -4.54
C HIS A 111 4.63 -3.74 -5.93
N GLU A 112 3.74 -3.71 -6.91
CA GLU A 112 3.96 -3.03 -8.20
C GLU A 112 4.30 -1.55 -7.98
N ILE A 113 3.54 -0.86 -7.13
CA ILE A 113 3.78 0.54 -6.75
C ILE A 113 5.15 0.68 -6.08
N LEU A 114 5.47 -0.17 -5.10
CA LEU A 114 6.78 -0.15 -4.43
C LEU A 114 7.94 -0.34 -5.42
N GLY A 115 7.77 -1.20 -6.42
CA GLY A 115 8.71 -1.37 -7.52
C GLY A 115 8.91 -0.08 -8.33
N GLN A 116 7.83 0.62 -8.69
CA GLN A 116 7.90 1.89 -9.40
C GLN A 116 8.55 3.00 -8.56
N LEU A 117 8.27 3.06 -7.25
CA LEU A 117 8.90 4.00 -6.33
C LEU A 117 10.42 3.77 -6.26
N ARG A 118 10.86 2.50 -6.26
CA ARG A 118 12.29 2.17 -6.31
C ARG A 118 12.95 2.67 -7.59
N LEU A 119 12.35 2.41 -8.74
CA LEU A 119 12.86 2.90 -10.03
C LEU A 119 12.95 4.43 -10.08
N LEU A 120 11.94 5.13 -9.52
CA LEU A 120 11.95 6.58 -9.40
C LEU A 120 13.08 7.08 -8.50
N ALA A 121 13.33 6.42 -7.36
CA ALA A 121 14.45 6.75 -6.48
C ALA A 121 15.78 6.63 -7.24
N GLU A 122 16.01 5.49 -7.90
CA GLU A 122 17.24 5.23 -8.68
C GLU A 122 17.45 6.28 -9.79
N LYS A 123 16.38 6.71 -10.46
CA LYS A 123 16.45 7.80 -11.46
C LYS A 123 16.86 9.13 -10.84
N LYS A 124 16.30 9.50 -9.68
CA LYS A 124 16.67 10.75 -8.97
C LYS A 124 18.13 10.73 -8.54
N TYR A 125 18.63 9.61 -8.03
CA TYR A 125 20.05 9.46 -7.65
C TYR A 125 21.00 9.64 -8.83
N LYS A 126 20.68 9.10 -10.01
CA LYS A 126 21.54 9.23 -11.21
C LYS A 126 21.60 10.63 -11.81
N VAL A 127 20.63 11.51 -11.51
CA VAL A 127 20.58 12.88 -12.04
C VAL A 127 21.36 13.86 -11.17
N HIS A 128 21.84 13.43 -10.00
CA HIS A 128 22.62 14.27 -9.06
C HIS A 128 24.09 13.84 -8.97
N VAL A 129 24.57 13.03 -9.92
CA VAL A 129 25.97 12.61 -10.08
C VAL A 129 26.50 13.13 -11.40
#